data_AF-A0A7J8JVV1-F1
#
_entry.id   AF-A0A7J8JVV1-F1
#
_cell.length_a   1.000
_cell.length_b   1.000
_cell.length_c   1.000
_cell.angle_alpha   90.00
_cell.angle_beta   90.00
_cell.angle_gamma   90.00
#
_symmetry.space_group_name_H-M   'P 1'
#
loop_
_entity.id
_entity.type
_entity.pdbx_description
1 polymer ?
#
loop_
_entity_poly.entity_id
_entity_poly.type
_entity_poly.pdbx_seq_one_letter_code
_entity_poly.pdbx_strand_id
1 'polypeptide(L)'
;MARDWPDARGIWHNNEKSFLIWVNEEDHTRVISMEKGGNMKKVFERFCRGLKEVERLIQERGWEFMWNERLGYILTCPSNLGTGLRAGVHIKLPLLSKVKELG
;
A
#
# COMPACT_ATOMS: atom_id res chain seq x y z
N MET A 1 5.71 16.36 -5.24
CA MET A 1 4.40 15.70 -5.39
C MET A 1 3.30 16.48 -4.65
N ALA A 2 3.36 17.82 -4.58
CA ALA A 2 2.48 18.60 -3.69
C ALA A 2 1.90 19.86 -4.35
N ARG A 3 1.97 19.97 -5.69
CA ARG A 3 1.24 21.03 -6.39
C ARG A 3 -0.25 20.86 -6.13
N ASP A 4 -0.95 21.99 -6.01
CA ASP A 4 -2.40 22.07 -5.93
C ASP A 4 -3.03 21.36 -4.72
N TRP A 5 -2.25 21.03 -3.69
CA TRP A 5 -2.75 20.39 -2.48
C TRP A 5 -3.85 21.25 -1.80
N PRO A 6 -5.00 20.66 -1.38
CA PRO A 6 -5.36 19.23 -1.35
C PRO A 6 -6.21 18.75 -2.54
N ASP A 7 -6.23 19.46 -3.66
CA ASP A 7 -7.10 19.16 -4.82
C ASP A 7 -6.94 17.71 -5.30
N ALA A 8 -8.07 17.06 -5.56
CA ALA A 8 -8.18 15.67 -6.02
C ALA A 8 -7.49 14.62 -5.12
N ARG A 9 -7.17 14.95 -3.85
CA ARG A 9 -6.60 13.99 -2.88
C ARG A 9 -7.64 13.50 -1.91
N GLY A 10 -7.49 12.26 -1.48
CA GLY A 10 -8.44 11.69 -0.54
C GLY A 10 -8.05 10.33 0.01
N ILE A 11 -8.88 9.86 0.92
CA ILE A 11 -8.80 8.54 1.50
C ILE A 11 -10.16 7.85 1.40
N TRP A 12 -10.17 6.66 0.84
CA TRP A 12 -11.27 5.73 0.95
C TRP A 12 -10.91 4.66 1.99
N HIS A 13 -11.87 4.19 2.77
CA HIS A 13 -11.67 3.07 3.68
C HIS A 13 -12.96 2.30 3.90
N ASN A 14 -12.84 1.02 4.27
CA ASN A 14 -13.98 0.24 4.75
C ASN A 14 -14.42 0.70 6.16
N ASN A 15 -15.60 0.27 6.63
CA ASN A 15 -16.14 0.71 7.93
C ASN A 15 -15.20 0.42 9.10
N GLU A 16 -14.49 -0.70 9.06
CA GLU A 16 -13.56 -1.13 10.11
C GLU A 16 -12.20 -0.42 10.05
N LYS A 17 -11.95 0.42 9.03
CA LYS A 17 -10.65 1.07 8.77
C LYS A 17 -9.49 0.08 8.74
N SER A 18 -9.76 -1.14 8.28
CA SER A 18 -8.80 -2.24 8.19
C SER A 18 -8.28 -2.46 6.78
N PHE A 19 -8.94 -1.85 5.79
CA PHE A 19 -8.56 -1.78 4.40
C PHE A 19 -8.83 -0.36 3.88
N LEU A 20 -7.81 0.29 3.33
CA LEU A 20 -7.82 1.70 2.96
C LEU A 20 -7.17 1.89 1.59
N ILE A 21 -7.54 2.95 0.89
CA ILE A 21 -6.92 3.38 -0.36
C ILE A 21 -6.66 4.88 -0.25
N TRP A 22 -5.40 5.30 -0.30
CA TRP A 22 -5.06 6.71 -0.50
C TRP A 22 -5.07 7.02 -1.98
N VAL A 23 -5.59 8.18 -2.35
CA VAL A 23 -5.72 8.64 -3.73
C VAL A 23 -4.88 9.90 -3.93
N ASN A 24 -4.03 9.90 -4.95
CA ASN A 24 -3.20 11.02 -5.40
C ASN A 24 -2.27 11.62 -4.33
N GLU A 25 -1.73 10.80 -3.43
CA GLU A 25 -0.77 11.27 -2.43
C GLU A 25 0.66 11.24 -3.01
N GLU A 26 1.34 10.10 -2.89
CA GLU A 26 2.57 9.76 -3.60
C GLU A 26 2.20 9.20 -4.99
N ASP A 27 1.61 8.00 -5.04
CA ASP A 27 1.14 7.41 -6.29
C ASP A 27 -0.36 7.71 -6.54
N HIS A 28 -0.84 7.35 -7.73
CA HIS A 28 -2.28 7.45 -8.05
C HIS A 28 -3.14 6.77 -6.98
N THR A 29 -2.73 5.58 -6.54
CA THR A 29 -3.39 4.82 -5.49
C THR A 29 -2.40 4.11 -4.59
N ARG A 30 -2.66 4.10 -3.28
CA ARG A 30 -1.96 3.25 -2.31
C ARG A 30 -2.95 2.37 -1.56
N VAL A 31 -2.94 1.08 -1.86
CA VAL A 31 -3.81 0.09 -1.19
C VAL A 31 -3.16 -0.40 0.09
N ILE A 32 -3.89 -0.33 1.20
CA ILE A 32 -3.37 -0.60 2.55
C ILE A 32 -4.31 -1.57 3.25
N SER A 33 -3.73 -2.61 3.87
CA SER A 33 -4.41 -3.49 4.82
C SER A 33 -3.65 -3.45 6.13
N MET A 34 -4.33 -3.17 7.24
CA MET A 34 -3.69 -3.09 8.56
C MET A 34 -4.66 -3.42 9.68
N GLU A 35 -4.14 -3.93 10.80
CA GLU A 35 -4.90 -4.13 12.03
C GLU A 35 -3.98 -4.09 13.26
N LYS A 36 -4.57 -3.98 14.46
CA LYS A 36 -3.84 -4.16 15.71
C LYS A 36 -3.51 -5.65 15.91
N GLY A 37 -2.38 -5.94 16.56
CA GLY A 37 -1.91 -7.30 16.81
C GLY A 37 -0.86 -7.77 15.80
N GLY A 38 -0.57 -9.07 15.80
CA GLY A 38 0.52 -9.68 15.01
C GLY A 38 0.06 -10.63 13.91
N ASN A 39 -1.23 -10.67 13.57
CA ASN A 39 -1.76 -11.62 12.59
C ASN A 39 -1.50 -11.16 11.14
N MET A 40 -0.22 -11.22 10.73
CA MET A 40 0.21 -10.84 9.38
C MET A 40 -0.51 -11.64 8.28
N LYS A 41 -0.81 -12.93 8.55
CA LYS A 41 -1.54 -13.78 7.60
C LYS A 41 -2.91 -13.20 7.26
N LYS A 42 -3.70 -12.86 8.27
CA LYS A 42 -5.04 -12.26 8.07
C LYS A 42 -4.96 -10.91 7.36
N VAL A 43 -3.97 -10.08 7.71
CA VAL A 43 -3.74 -8.79 7.05
C VAL A 43 -3.44 -8.99 5.56
N PHE A 44 -2.58 -9.95 5.23
CA PHE A 44 -2.17 -10.25 3.86
C PHE A 44 -3.30 -10.91 3.05
N GLU A 45 -4.09 -11.81 3.64
CA GLU A 45 -5.28 -12.39 3.00
C GLU A 45 -6.31 -11.31 2.63
N ARG A 46 -6.57 -10.36 3.55
CA ARG A 46 -7.44 -9.21 3.27
C ARG A 46 -6.84 -8.32 2.18
N PHE A 47 -5.54 -8.06 2.22
CA PHE A 47 -4.83 -7.27 1.21
C PHE A 47 -4.99 -7.88 -0.19
N CYS A 48 -4.64 -9.15 -0.36
CA CYS A 48 -4.70 -9.83 -1.65
C CYS A 48 -6.12 -9.89 -2.21
N ARG A 49 -7.12 -10.18 -1.36
CA ARG A 49 -8.53 -10.18 -1.78
C ARG A 49 -9.00 -8.80 -2.22
N GLY A 50 -8.70 -7.78 -1.41
CA GLY A 50 -9.09 -6.41 -1.72
C GLY A 50 -8.40 -5.85 -2.96
N LEU A 51 -7.10 -6.10 -3.12
CA LEU A 51 -6.32 -5.63 -4.27
C LEU A 51 -6.84 -6.21 -5.59
N LYS A 52 -7.11 -7.52 -5.63
CA LYS A 52 -7.69 -8.18 -6.82
C LYS A 52 -9.05 -7.60 -7.19
N GLU A 53 -9.88 -7.29 -6.20
CA GLU A 53 -11.20 -6.71 -6.45
C GLU A 53 -11.11 -5.27 -6.95
N VAL A 54 -10.20 -4.46 -6.39
CA VAL A 54 -9.93 -3.10 -6.87
C VAL A 54 -9.45 -3.13 -8.33
N GLU A 55 -8.52 -4.03 -8.65
CA GLU A 55 -8.01 -4.22 -10.01
C GLU A 55 -9.11 -4.62 -10.98
N ARG A 56 -9.92 -5.62 -10.61
CA ARG A 56 -11.08 -6.07 -11.39
C ARG A 56 -12.05 -4.93 -11.67
N LEU A 57 -12.41 -4.14 -10.65
CA LEU A 57 -13.36 -3.03 -10.77
C LEU A 57 -12.83 -1.88 -11.66
N ILE A 58 -11.52 -1.62 -11.66
CA ILE A 58 -10.89 -0.60 -12.52
C ILE A 58 -10.86 -1.11 -13.97
N GLN A 59 -10.51 -2.37 -14.19
CA GLN A 59 -10.52 -3.01 -15.51
C GLN A 59 -11.92 -3.09 -16.12
N GLU A 60 -12.94 -3.38 -15.33
CA GLU A 60 -14.35 -3.35 -15.78
C GLU A 60 -14.80 -1.98 -16.30
N ARG A 61 -14.12 -0.90 -15.87
CA ARG A 61 -14.35 0.46 -16.36
C ARG A 61 -13.50 0.81 -17.58
N GLY A 62 -12.72 -0.13 -18.10
CA GLY A 62 -11.87 0.05 -19.28
C GLY A 62 -10.50 0.68 -19.00
N TRP A 63 -10.04 0.67 -17.74
CA TRP A 63 -8.74 1.23 -17.35
C TRP A 63 -7.75 0.13 -16.99
N GLU A 64 -6.48 0.36 -17.28
CA GLU A 64 -5.39 -0.58 -16.97
C GLU A 64 -4.42 0.03 -15.94
N PHE A 65 -3.76 -0.82 -15.16
CA PHE A 65 -2.62 -0.41 -14.36
C PHE A 65 -1.35 -0.34 -15.20
N MET A 66 -0.46 0.59 -14.85
CA MET A 66 0.86 0.67 -15.49
C MET A 66 1.69 -0.55 -15.08
N TRP A 67 1.94 -1.45 -16.04
CA TRP A 67 2.65 -2.70 -15.82
C TRP A 67 3.46 -3.11 -17.06
N ASN A 68 4.61 -3.75 -16.86
CA ASN A 68 5.28 -4.49 -17.93
C ASN A 68 6.02 -5.71 -17.39
N GLU A 69 6.41 -6.61 -18.28
CA GLU A 69 7.05 -7.89 -17.93
C GLU A 69 8.37 -7.72 -17.17
N ARG A 70 9.15 -6.68 -17.48
CA ARG A 70 10.47 -6.46 -16.89
C ARG A 70 10.42 -5.85 -15.50
N LEU A 71 9.52 -4.90 -15.28
CA LEU A 71 9.47 -4.05 -14.09
C LEU A 71 8.31 -4.38 -13.16
N GLY A 72 7.33 -5.19 -13.59
CA GLY A 72 6.09 -5.36 -12.87
C GLY A 72 5.25 -4.09 -12.86
N TYR A 73 4.59 -3.80 -11.74
CA TYR A 73 3.83 -2.57 -11.54
C TYR A 73 4.76 -1.35 -11.47
N ILE A 74 4.41 -0.31 -12.21
CA ILE A 74 5.16 0.93 -12.28
C ILE A 74 4.56 1.95 -11.32
N LEU A 75 5.42 2.52 -10.47
CA LEU A 75 5.08 3.55 -9.49
C LEU A 75 6.09 4.70 -9.62
N THR A 76 5.84 5.81 -8.92
CA THR A 76 6.58 7.06 -9.06
C THR A 76 8.06 6.91 -8.70
N CYS A 77 8.34 6.25 -7.57
CA CYS A 77 9.72 6.03 -7.11
C CYS A 77 10.24 4.66 -7.59
N PRO A 78 11.46 4.57 -8.14
CA PRO A 78 12.08 3.30 -8.53
C PRO A 78 12.14 2.26 -7.40
N SER A 79 12.18 2.68 -6.12
CA SER A 79 12.17 1.76 -4.97
C SER A 79 10.87 0.97 -4.84
N ASN A 80 9.80 1.41 -5.50
CA ASN A 80 8.46 0.84 -5.40
C ASN A 80 8.08 -0.01 -6.63
N LEU A 81 9.00 -0.26 -7.57
CA LEU A 81 8.73 -1.12 -8.74
C LEU A 81 8.47 -2.59 -8.34
N GLY A 82 7.99 -3.38 -9.30
CA GLY A 82 7.73 -4.80 -9.13
C GLY A 82 6.37 -5.05 -8.52
N THR A 83 6.35 -5.39 -7.23
CA THR A 83 5.09 -5.61 -6.49
C THR A 83 4.56 -4.34 -5.84
N GLY A 84 5.41 -3.33 -5.66
CA GLY A 84 5.10 -2.16 -4.81
C GLY A 84 4.80 -2.51 -3.35
N LEU A 85 5.05 -3.75 -2.92
CA LEU A 85 4.60 -4.26 -1.63
C LEU A 85 5.57 -3.87 -0.53
N ARG A 86 5.06 -3.17 0.48
CA ARG A 86 5.73 -2.95 1.76
C ARG A 86 4.94 -3.60 2.88
N ALA A 87 5.42 -4.74 3.39
CA ALA A 87 4.90 -5.39 4.58
C ALA A 87 5.75 -5.01 5.80
N GLY A 88 5.12 -4.71 6.93
CA GLY A 88 5.83 -4.29 8.13
C GLY A 88 4.99 -4.40 9.40
N VAL A 89 5.66 -4.28 10.54
CA VAL A 89 5.05 -4.33 11.88
C VAL A 89 5.52 -3.14 12.72
N HIS A 90 4.67 -2.68 13.61
CA HIS A 90 5.12 -1.87 14.74
C HIS A 90 5.49 -2.84 15.87
N ILE A 91 6.79 -2.94 16.18
CA ILE A 91 7.31 -3.88 17.17
C ILE A 91 8.12 -3.14 18.25
N LYS A 92 7.92 -3.52 19.52
CA LYS A 92 8.63 -2.94 20.66
C LYS A 92 9.87 -3.76 20.97
N LEU A 93 11.06 -3.22 20.70
CA LEU A 93 12.35 -3.88 20.88
C LEU A 93 13.28 -3.05 21.80
N PRO A 94 13.03 -3.02 23.13
CA PRO A 94 13.67 -2.08 24.05
C PRO A 94 15.17 -2.31 24.28
N LEU A 95 15.64 -3.54 24.05
CA LEU A 95 17.06 -3.90 24.18
C LEU A 95 17.77 -3.78 22.83
N LEU A 96 17.14 -4.27 21.75
CA LEU A 96 17.74 -4.24 20.41
C LEU A 96 18.01 -2.82 19.93
N SER A 97 17.12 -1.87 20.24
CA SER A 97 17.28 -0.45 19.89
C SER A 97 18.49 0.25 20.52
N LYS A 98 19.19 -0.38 21.48
CA LYS A 98 20.38 0.18 22.15
C LYS A 98 21.69 -0.44 21.65
N VAL A 99 21.61 -1.39 20.73
CA VAL A 99 22.77 -2.09 20.15
C VAL A 99 23.45 -1.15 19.14
N LYS A 100 24.77 -0.97 19.26
CA LYS A 100 25.52 0.05 18.50
C LYS A 100 25.48 -0.18 17.00
N GLU A 101 25.36 -1.44 16.58
CA GLU A 101 25.32 -1.90 15.20
C GLU A 101 23.99 -1.54 14.50
N LEU A 102 22.98 -1.09 15.23
CA LEU A 102 21.69 -0.62 14.69
C LEU A 102 21.58 0.92 14.60
N GLY A 103 22.62 1.65 15.02
CA GLY A 103 22.65 3.12 15.07
C GLY A 103 23.37 3.76 13.89
#